data_AF-A0A2W7REL3-F1
#
_entry.id   AF-A0A2W7REL3-F1
#
_cell.length_a   1.000
_cell.length_b   1.000
_cell.length_c   1.000
_cell.angle_alpha   90.00
_cell.angle_beta   90.00
_cell.angle_gamma   90.00
#
_symmetry.space_group_name_H-M   'P 1'
#
loop_
_entity.id
_entity.type
_entity.pdbx_description
1 polymer ?
#
loop_
_entity_poly.entity_id
_entity_poly.type
_entity_poly.pdbx_seq_one_letter_code
_entity_poly.pdbx_strand_id
1 'polypeptide(L)'
;MLEFMKFNVLLLIFTLIYDQGMSQNIGGALPDFRGQTIETLRLVSGWEELLSVSGDLNADQKLDLAIVLESTEDMTEGRCEECLATKSKPRVLLILLDMDGQQEVILQNNEFIARSDEGGMISNLIPELKIDGGILEISYEFVRSEVSYYFKFFDADMQIVGAKTNGISAGSGDSHYQEFDFYKGIIMSRSGNISGENESNTSIKIKEAPKGISDFGRMFEWEVAEGIFL
;
A
#
# COMPACT_ATOMS: atom_id res chain seq x y z
N MET A 1 -0.06 -47.15 -57.84
CA MET A 1 -0.34 -45.70 -57.89
C MET A 1 -0.75 -45.32 -56.46
N LEU A 2 0.21 -45.43 -55.54
CA LEU A 2 0.92 -44.30 -54.92
C LEU A 2 -0.07 -43.43 -54.12
N GLU A 3 -0.24 -43.69 -52.82
CA GLU A 3 0.56 -43.01 -51.77
C GLU A 3 0.73 -41.53 -52.07
N PHE A 4 -0.25 -40.68 -51.75
CA PHE A 4 -0.04 -39.24 -51.57
C PHE A 4 -1.34 -38.63 -51.04
N MET A 5 -1.70 -38.88 -49.77
CA MET A 5 -2.66 -38.03 -49.03
C MET A 5 -2.83 -38.45 -47.56
N LYS A 6 -1.73 -38.67 -46.83
CA LYS A 6 -1.76 -38.80 -45.36
C LYS A 6 -0.60 -38.09 -44.66
N PHE A 7 -0.02 -37.07 -45.29
CA PHE A 7 1.16 -36.38 -44.76
C PHE A 7 0.99 -34.87 -44.51
N ASN A 8 -0.22 -34.31 -44.67
CA ASN A 8 -0.45 -32.86 -44.52
C ASN A 8 -1.45 -32.48 -43.42
N VAL A 9 -1.67 -33.35 -42.43
CA VAL A 9 -2.44 -32.98 -41.22
C VAL A 9 -1.57 -33.00 -39.96
N LEU A 10 -0.42 -33.70 -39.98
CA LEU A 10 0.48 -33.75 -38.83
C LEU A 10 1.39 -32.51 -38.72
N LEU A 11 1.60 -31.75 -39.80
CA LEU A 11 2.41 -30.53 -39.79
C LEU A 11 1.64 -29.27 -39.33
N LEU A 12 0.31 -29.35 -39.19
CA LEU A 12 -0.54 -28.24 -38.76
C LEU A 12 -0.83 -28.25 -37.25
N ILE A 13 -0.42 -29.31 -36.54
CA ILE A 13 -0.52 -29.38 -35.07
C ILE A 13 0.79 -28.92 -34.41
N PHE A 14 1.90 -28.87 -35.14
CA PHE A 14 3.20 -28.46 -34.60
C PHE A 14 3.43 -26.94 -34.57
N THR A 15 2.60 -26.15 -35.27
CA THR A 15 2.71 -24.67 -35.29
C THR A 15 1.78 -23.97 -34.29
N LEU A 16 0.93 -24.69 -33.56
CA LEU A 16 0.08 -24.12 -32.50
C LEU A 16 0.72 -24.16 -31.10
N ILE A 17 1.94 -24.68 -30.97
CA ILE A 17 2.65 -24.81 -29.68
C ILE A 17 3.77 -23.77 -29.52
N TYR A 18 3.96 -22.86 -30.49
CA TYR A 18 5.11 -21.94 -30.51
C TYR A 18 4.84 -20.47 -30.15
N ASP A 19 3.62 -20.11 -29.72
CA ASP A 19 3.28 -18.73 -29.32
C ASP A 19 3.03 -18.55 -27.81
N GLN A 20 3.47 -19.49 -26.96
CA GLN A 20 3.63 -19.20 -25.52
C GLN A 20 5.07 -18.76 -25.20
N GLY A 21 5.61 -17.91 -26.07
CA GLY A 21 6.82 -17.15 -25.81
C GLY A 21 6.50 -15.91 -24.98
N MET A 22 6.83 -15.98 -23.69
CA MET A 22 7.28 -14.83 -22.88
C MET A 22 6.26 -13.70 -22.67
N SER A 23 5.36 -13.90 -21.72
CA SER A 23 5.15 -12.88 -20.69
C SER A 23 5.28 -13.58 -19.34
N GLN A 24 6.52 -13.73 -18.87
CA GLN A 24 6.70 -13.87 -17.44
C GLN A 24 6.41 -12.48 -16.89
N ASN A 25 5.28 -12.30 -16.21
CA ASN A 25 5.21 -11.31 -15.15
C ASN A 25 6.34 -11.68 -14.19
N ILE A 26 7.48 -11.00 -14.31
CA ILE A 26 8.62 -11.17 -13.41
C ILE A 26 8.19 -10.48 -12.12
N GLY A 27 7.57 -11.28 -11.26
CA GLY A 27 6.99 -10.90 -9.98
C GLY A 27 6.07 -12.05 -9.58
N GLY A 28 6.58 -13.02 -8.82
CA GLY A 28 5.73 -14.09 -8.27
C GLY A 28 4.60 -13.47 -7.46
N ALA A 29 3.39 -14.00 -7.58
CA ALA A 29 2.26 -13.51 -6.78
C ALA A 29 2.61 -13.61 -5.30
N LEU A 30 2.44 -12.51 -4.57
CA LEU A 30 2.66 -12.48 -3.12
C LEU A 30 1.67 -13.43 -2.43
N PRO A 31 2.07 -14.06 -1.30
CA PRO A 31 1.19 -14.99 -0.60
C PRO A 31 -0.10 -14.30 -0.12
N ASP A 32 -1.18 -15.08 -0.08
CA ASP A 32 -2.45 -14.65 0.52
C ASP A 32 -2.54 -15.19 1.95
N PHE A 33 -2.56 -14.27 2.91
CA PHE A 33 -2.59 -14.54 4.34
C PHE A 33 -3.99 -14.46 4.93
N ARG A 34 -5.01 -14.08 4.16
CA ARG A 34 -6.39 -13.95 4.66
C ARG A 34 -6.91 -15.28 5.22
N GLY A 35 -7.58 -15.20 6.36
CA GLY A 35 -8.06 -16.35 7.13
C GLY A 35 -6.97 -17.12 7.89
N GLN A 36 -5.70 -16.74 7.76
CA GLN A 36 -4.63 -17.31 8.58
C GLN A 36 -4.62 -16.68 9.97
N THR A 37 -4.15 -17.46 10.93
CA THR A 37 -4.04 -17.05 12.33
C THR A 37 -2.66 -16.49 12.60
N ILE A 38 -2.51 -15.66 13.63
CA ILE A 38 -1.19 -15.11 14.03
C ILE A 38 -0.13 -16.20 14.28
N GLU A 39 -0.54 -17.36 14.80
CA GLU A 39 0.36 -18.50 15.01
C GLU A 39 0.85 -19.09 13.70
N THR A 40 -0.03 -19.16 12.69
CA THR A 40 0.31 -19.64 11.35
C THR A 40 1.27 -18.68 10.66
N LEU A 41 1.02 -17.37 10.75
CA LEU A 41 1.88 -16.34 10.15
C LEU A 41 3.33 -16.44 10.62
N ARG A 42 3.55 -16.67 11.92
CA ARG A 42 4.89 -16.79 12.52
C ARG A 42 5.69 -18.01 12.04
N LEU A 43 5.03 -18.96 11.39
CA LEU A 43 5.65 -20.17 10.84
C LEU A 43 5.93 -20.08 9.34
N VAL A 44 5.49 -19.01 8.68
CA VAL A 44 5.68 -18.84 7.23
C VAL A 44 7.14 -18.53 6.95
N SER A 45 7.81 -19.42 6.22
CA SER A 45 9.19 -19.24 5.80
C SER A 45 9.32 -18.13 4.75
N GLY A 46 10.38 -17.35 4.83
CA GLY A 46 10.69 -16.28 3.87
C GLY A 46 10.03 -14.94 4.20
N TRP A 47 9.34 -14.83 5.34
CA TRP A 47 8.68 -13.61 5.80
C TRP A 47 9.04 -13.34 7.26
N GLU A 48 9.28 -12.08 7.59
CA GLU A 48 9.55 -11.62 8.94
C GLU A 48 8.59 -10.49 9.33
N GLU A 49 8.22 -10.43 10.61
CA GLU A 49 7.47 -9.30 11.14
C GLU A 49 8.39 -8.08 11.18
N LEU A 50 8.09 -7.08 10.34
CA LEU A 50 8.80 -5.80 10.35
C LEU A 50 8.37 -4.98 11.58
N LEU A 51 7.06 -4.95 11.83
CA LEU A 51 6.45 -4.25 12.96
C LEU A 51 4.99 -4.67 13.14
N SER A 52 4.48 -4.47 14.35
CA SER A 52 3.10 -4.71 14.72
C SER A 52 2.61 -3.69 15.76
N VAL A 53 1.31 -3.43 15.74
CA VAL A 53 0.61 -2.64 16.75
C VAL A 53 -0.70 -3.32 17.11
N SER A 54 -1.14 -3.12 18.36
CA SER A 54 -2.37 -3.68 18.88
C SER A 54 -3.32 -2.60 19.39
N GLY A 55 -4.61 -2.87 19.31
CA GLY A 55 -5.68 -2.00 19.78
C GLY A 55 -7.04 -2.49 19.32
N ASP A 56 -8.12 -1.88 19.78
CA ASP A 56 -9.48 -2.19 19.33
C ASP A 56 -9.77 -1.44 18.02
N LEU A 57 -9.87 -2.15 16.90
CA LEU A 57 -10.05 -1.57 15.56
C LEU A 57 -11.54 -1.51 15.15
N ASN A 58 -12.34 -2.47 15.61
CA ASN A 58 -13.74 -2.65 15.19
C ASN A 58 -14.76 -2.25 16.28
N ALA A 59 -14.30 -1.69 17.41
CA ALA A 59 -15.08 -1.26 18.56
C ALA A 59 -15.82 -2.39 19.30
N ASP A 60 -15.30 -3.63 19.26
CA ASP A 60 -15.85 -4.77 19.99
C ASP A 60 -15.22 -4.99 21.37
N GLN A 61 -14.30 -4.11 21.79
CA GLN A 61 -13.54 -4.15 23.05
C GLN A 61 -12.55 -5.32 23.14
N LYS A 62 -12.25 -5.96 22.02
CA LYS A 62 -11.19 -6.96 21.93
C LYS A 62 -9.92 -6.33 21.39
N LEU A 63 -8.82 -7.03 21.58
CA LEU A 63 -7.51 -6.59 21.11
C LEU A 63 -7.31 -7.11 19.70
N ASP A 64 -7.25 -6.21 18.73
CA ASP A 64 -6.94 -6.52 17.33
C ASP A 64 -5.48 -6.19 17.01
N LEU A 65 -5.01 -6.55 15.81
CA LEU A 65 -3.64 -6.33 15.38
C LEU A 65 -3.57 -5.72 13.96
N ALA A 66 -2.64 -4.80 13.76
CA ALA A 66 -2.13 -4.45 12.45
C ALA A 66 -0.64 -4.85 12.38
N ILE A 67 -0.27 -5.59 11.34
CA ILE A 67 1.08 -6.16 11.18
C ILE A 67 1.60 -5.84 9.79
N VAL A 68 2.86 -5.43 9.72
CA VAL A 68 3.60 -5.40 8.45
C VAL A 68 4.58 -6.56 8.44
N LEU A 69 4.46 -7.45 7.44
CA LEU A 69 5.47 -8.45 7.15
C LEU A 69 6.37 -7.97 6.01
N GLU A 70 7.65 -8.26 6.08
CA GLU A 70 8.64 -8.04 5.03
C GLU A 70 9.21 -9.38 4.55
N SER A 71 9.42 -9.52 3.25
CA SER A 71 10.12 -10.69 2.68
C SER A 71 11.59 -10.70 3.13
N THR A 72 12.11 -11.87 3.47
CA THR A 72 13.55 -12.01 3.77
C THR A 72 14.41 -11.96 2.50
N GLU A 73 13.80 -12.18 1.33
CA GLU A 73 14.45 -12.23 0.02
C GLU A 73 14.04 -11.06 -0.87
N ASP A 74 14.97 -10.61 -1.71
CA ASP A 74 14.68 -9.61 -2.76
C ASP A 74 13.83 -10.23 -3.87
N MET A 75 12.80 -9.51 -4.28
CA MET A 75 11.96 -9.84 -5.43
C MET A 75 12.07 -8.71 -6.45
N THR A 76 11.99 -9.06 -7.73
CA THR A 76 11.89 -8.05 -8.79
C THR A 76 10.43 -7.63 -8.90
N GLU A 77 10.15 -6.34 -8.69
CA GLU A 77 8.80 -5.78 -8.74
C GLU A 77 8.77 -4.43 -9.47
N GLY A 78 7.71 -4.20 -10.24
CA GLY A 78 7.44 -2.93 -10.90
C GLY A 78 6.62 -2.03 -9.98
N ARG A 79 7.30 -1.11 -9.27
CA ARG A 79 6.68 -0.23 -8.27
C ARG A 79 6.28 1.16 -8.80
N CYS A 80 6.36 1.39 -10.10
CA CYS A 80 5.64 2.48 -10.78
C CYS A 80 5.33 2.07 -12.24
N GLU A 81 4.29 2.63 -12.87
CA GLU A 81 3.86 2.22 -14.23
C GLU A 81 4.95 2.41 -15.30
N GLU A 82 5.75 3.47 -15.17
CA GLU A 82 6.80 3.82 -16.15
C GLU A 82 8.22 3.48 -15.66
N CYS A 83 8.35 2.88 -14.47
CA CYS A 83 9.65 2.58 -13.86
C CYS A 83 10.18 1.24 -14.33
N LEU A 84 11.51 1.15 -14.40
CA LEU A 84 12.18 -0.15 -14.45
C LEU A 84 11.89 -0.90 -13.15
N ALA A 85 11.57 -2.19 -13.26
CA ALA A 85 11.43 -3.05 -12.10
C ALA A 85 12.72 -3.05 -11.28
N THR A 86 12.60 -2.83 -9.97
CA THR A 86 13.71 -2.83 -9.04
C THR A 86 13.69 -4.11 -8.22
N LYS A 87 14.84 -4.43 -7.60
CA LYS A 87 14.92 -5.47 -6.59
C LYS A 87 14.69 -4.83 -5.24
N SER A 88 13.63 -5.25 -4.57
CA SER A 88 13.27 -4.80 -3.23
C SER A 88 12.74 -5.99 -2.44
N LYS A 89 12.62 -5.84 -1.12
CA LYS A 89 11.91 -6.78 -0.27
C LYS A 89 10.44 -6.38 -0.19
N PRO A 90 9.50 -7.18 -0.72
CA PRO A 90 8.09 -6.83 -0.64
C PRO A 90 7.62 -6.74 0.81
N ARG A 91 6.65 -5.85 1.03
CA ARG A 91 5.97 -5.69 2.31
C ARG A 91 4.48 -5.90 2.14
N VAL A 92 3.86 -6.56 3.11
CA VAL A 92 2.42 -6.78 3.17
C VAL A 92 1.88 -6.24 4.49
N LEU A 93 0.80 -5.47 4.42
CA LEU A 93 0.03 -5.05 5.59
C LEU A 93 -1.10 -6.05 5.82
N LEU A 94 -1.21 -6.51 7.05
CA LEU A 94 -2.24 -7.43 7.51
C LEU A 94 -3.04 -6.77 8.64
N ILE A 95 -4.36 -6.87 8.57
CA ILE A 95 -5.25 -6.50 9.67
C ILE A 95 -5.85 -7.80 10.21
N LEU A 96 -5.68 -8.04 11.50
CA LEU A 96 -6.21 -9.18 12.20
C LEU A 96 -7.24 -8.72 13.22
N LEU A 97 -8.39 -9.40 13.27
CA LEU A 97 -9.38 -9.19 14.33
C LEU A 97 -9.43 -10.40 15.27
N ASP A 98 -9.88 -10.16 16.50
CA ASP A 98 -10.19 -11.25 17.43
C ASP A 98 -11.49 -11.99 17.06
N MET A 99 -11.33 -13.16 16.48
CA MET A 99 -12.39 -14.13 16.21
C MET A 99 -12.40 -15.18 17.31
N ASP A 100 -13.29 -15.01 18.29
CA ASP A 100 -13.48 -15.93 19.42
C ASP A 100 -12.20 -16.29 20.21
N GLY A 101 -11.34 -15.30 20.46
CA GLY A 101 -10.09 -15.45 21.20
C GLY A 101 -8.89 -15.81 20.32
N GLN A 102 -9.06 -15.85 19.00
CA GLN A 102 -7.99 -16.08 18.04
C GLN A 102 -7.87 -14.90 17.06
N GLN A 103 -6.66 -14.39 16.90
CA GLN A 103 -6.36 -13.34 15.93
C GLN A 103 -6.30 -13.93 14.52
N GLU A 104 -7.21 -13.52 13.66
CA GLU A 104 -7.32 -13.98 12.26
C GLU A 104 -7.18 -12.82 11.29
N VAL A 105 -6.39 -13.00 10.23
CA VAL A 105 -6.22 -12.02 9.16
C VAL A 105 -7.53 -11.85 8.39
N ILE A 106 -8.13 -10.67 8.48
CA ILE A 106 -9.35 -10.32 7.74
C ILE A 106 -9.06 -9.50 6.48
N LEU A 107 -8.01 -8.68 6.50
CA LEU A 107 -7.64 -7.79 5.40
C LEU A 107 -6.14 -7.91 5.14
N GLN A 108 -5.78 -7.75 3.87
CA GLN A 108 -4.41 -7.72 3.42
C GLN A 108 -4.27 -6.68 2.32
N ASN A 109 -3.19 -5.88 2.40
CA ASN A 109 -2.76 -5.01 1.32
C ASN A 109 -1.27 -5.28 1.00
N ASN A 110 -0.95 -5.36 -0.29
CA ASN A 110 0.37 -5.73 -0.79
C ASN A 110 1.18 -4.56 -1.37
N GLU A 111 0.55 -3.40 -1.53
CA GLU A 111 1.06 -2.28 -2.32
C GLU A 111 1.31 -1.02 -1.49
N PHE A 112 0.41 -0.71 -0.57
CA PHE A 112 0.35 0.55 0.17
C PHE A 112 1.59 0.80 1.01
N ILE A 113 2.11 -0.25 1.67
CA ILE A 113 3.32 -0.13 2.48
C ILE A 113 4.53 0.04 1.57
N ALA A 114 5.14 1.23 1.63
CA ALA A 114 6.37 1.51 0.91
C ALA A 114 7.50 0.56 1.29
N ARG A 115 8.34 0.24 0.32
CA ARG A 115 9.56 -0.56 0.47
C ARG A 115 10.66 0.27 1.14
N SER A 116 11.71 -0.41 1.60
CA SER A 116 12.84 0.23 2.29
C SER A 116 13.54 1.30 1.45
N ASP A 117 13.55 1.15 0.12
CA ASP A 117 14.24 2.00 -0.85
C ASP A 117 13.37 3.11 -1.47
N GLU A 118 12.09 3.18 -1.09
CA GLU A 118 11.16 4.20 -1.59
C GLU A 118 11.19 5.52 -0.78
N GLY A 119 12.14 5.65 0.15
CA GLY A 119 12.36 6.85 0.97
C GLY A 119 13.15 7.98 0.31
N GLY A 120 13.56 7.80 -0.95
CA GLY A 120 14.40 8.75 -1.68
C GLY A 120 15.79 8.87 -1.05
N MET A 121 15.99 9.89 -0.22
CA MET A 121 17.26 10.08 0.52
C MET A 121 17.36 9.22 1.78
N ILE A 122 16.26 8.60 2.21
CA ILE A 122 16.24 7.67 3.34
C ILE A 122 16.57 6.27 2.84
N SER A 123 17.62 5.67 3.39
CA SER A 123 18.14 4.37 2.97
C SER A 123 17.33 3.18 3.48
N ASN A 124 16.50 3.39 4.49
CA ASN A 124 15.60 2.37 5.02
C ASN A 124 14.33 3.04 5.55
N LEU A 125 13.37 3.27 4.65
CA LEU A 125 12.08 3.81 5.01
C LEU A 125 11.28 2.74 5.78
N ILE A 126 10.81 3.05 6.97
CA ILE A 126 9.97 2.16 7.79
C ILE A 126 8.76 3.00 8.24
N PRO A 127 7.51 2.50 8.09
CA PRO A 127 6.36 3.20 8.62
C PRO A 127 6.32 3.15 10.15
N GLU A 128 5.67 4.14 10.75
CA GLU A 128 5.15 4.02 12.10
C GLU A 128 3.68 3.59 12.04
N LEU A 129 3.29 2.69 12.96
CA LEU A 129 1.90 2.28 13.13
C LEU A 129 1.41 2.65 14.52
N LYS A 130 0.17 3.15 14.58
CA LYS A 130 -0.50 3.44 15.83
C LYS A 130 -1.97 3.07 15.74
N ILE A 131 -2.52 2.48 16.80
CA ILE A 131 -3.97 2.29 16.96
C ILE A 131 -4.42 3.14 18.13
N ASP A 132 -5.36 4.05 17.89
CA ASP A 132 -5.95 4.90 18.92
C ASP A 132 -7.40 5.22 18.59
N GLY A 133 -8.31 4.99 19.54
CA GLY A 133 -9.74 5.27 19.37
C GLY A 133 -10.41 4.58 18.17
N GLY A 134 -10.01 3.36 17.81
CA GLY A 134 -10.53 2.64 16.64
C GLY A 134 -10.00 3.15 15.30
N ILE A 135 -8.93 3.95 15.31
CA ILE A 135 -8.26 4.45 14.12
C ILE A 135 -6.88 3.82 14.03
N LEU A 136 -6.59 3.20 12.88
CA LEU A 136 -5.23 2.82 12.49
C LEU A 136 -4.58 4.02 11.79
N GLU A 137 -3.52 4.53 12.39
CA GLU A 137 -2.62 5.52 11.78
C GLU A 137 -1.40 4.81 11.21
N ILE A 138 -1.10 5.12 9.95
CA ILE A 138 0.11 4.68 9.24
C ILE A 138 0.85 5.93 8.81
N SER A 139 2.05 6.16 9.32
CA SER A 139 2.82 7.38 9.03
C SER A 139 4.23 7.09 8.52
N TYR A 140 4.75 8.02 7.73
CA TYR A 140 6.10 8.00 7.19
C TYR A 140 6.76 9.36 7.38
N GLU A 141 7.94 9.36 7.99
CA GLU A 141 8.80 10.53 8.08
C GLU A 141 9.86 10.45 6.98
N PHE A 142 9.92 11.51 6.17
CA PHE A 142 10.96 11.77 5.18
C PHE A 142 11.87 12.90 5.66
N VAL A 143 13.01 13.11 4.99
CA VAL A 143 14.02 14.10 5.40
C VAL A 143 13.45 15.52 5.61
N ARG A 144 12.40 15.89 4.86
CA ARG A 144 11.79 17.24 4.92
C ARG A 144 10.27 17.22 4.81
N SER A 145 9.65 16.07 5.02
CA SER A 145 8.21 15.93 4.89
C SER A 145 7.73 14.75 5.71
N GLU A 146 6.45 14.75 6.01
CA GLU A 146 5.78 13.67 6.71
C GLU A 146 4.43 13.45 6.06
N VAL A 147 4.00 12.20 6.04
CA VAL A 147 2.64 11.82 5.68
C VAL A 147 2.07 10.86 6.71
N SER A 148 0.79 11.04 7.03
CA SER A 148 0.04 10.15 7.93
C SER A 148 -1.30 9.84 7.28
N TYR A 149 -1.70 8.57 7.29
CA TYR A 149 -2.99 8.08 6.80
C TYR A 149 -3.78 7.50 7.95
N TYR A 150 -5.07 7.80 7.99
CA TYR A 150 -5.97 7.40 9.07
C TYR A 150 -7.06 6.50 8.51
N PHE A 151 -7.12 5.26 8.99
CA PHE A 151 -8.10 4.27 8.58
C PHE A 151 -9.00 3.87 9.73
N LYS A 152 -10.27 3.60 9.44
CA LYS A 152 -11.25 3.13 10.42
C LYS A 152 -12.04 1.97 9.85
N PHE A 153 -12.35 1.01 10.72
CA PHE A 153 -13.10 -0.18 10.34
C PHE A 153 -14.57 0.14 10.09
N PHE A 154 -15.05 -0.15 8.88
CA PHE A 154 -16.44 -0.01 8.45
C PHE A 154 -16.80 -1.09 7.44
N ASP A 155 -17.97 -1.72 7.61
CA ASP A 155 -18.53 -2.70 6.65
C ASP A 155 -17.54 -3.78 6.18
N ALA A 156 -16.79 -4.34 7.14
CA ALA A 156 -15.77 -5.38 6.91
C ALA A 156 -14.50 -4.94 6.16
N ASP A 157 -14.22 -3.65 6.04
CA ASP A 157 -12.96 -3.12 5.52
C ASP A 157 -12.43 -1.96 6.40
N MET A 158 -11.16 -1.58 6.21
CA MET A 158 -10.55 -0.39 6.82
C MET A 158 -10.60 0.77 5.84
N GLN A 159 -11.57 1.67 5.97
CA GLN A 159 -11.73 2.81 5.07
C GLN A 159 -10.89 4.00 5.52
N ILE A 160 -10.30 4.72 4.56
CA ILE A 160 -9.60 5.98 4.87
C ILE A 160 -10.60 7.03 5.34
N VAL A 161 -10.29 7.67 6.47
CA VAL A 161 -11.12 8.72 7.07
C VAL A 161 -10.41 10.07 7.06
N GLY A 162 -9.09 10.06 6.92
CA GLY A 162 -8.30 11.26 6.78
C GLY A 162 -6.86 10.96 6.38
N ALA A 163 -6.13 12.03 6.08
CA ALA A 163 -4.69 12.02 5.91
C ALA A 163 -4.12 13.37 6.31
N LYS A 164 -2.82 13.42 6.58
CA LYS A 164 -2.06 14.65 6.76
C LYS A 164 -0.79 14.56 5.98
N THR A 165 -0.44 15.62 5.26
CA THR A 165 0.86 15.79 4.63
C THR A 165 1.45 17.10 5.11
N ASN A 166 2.75 17.11 5.37
CA ASN A 166 3.49 18.34 5.58
C ASN A 166 4.86 18.22 4.91
N GLY A 167 5.43 19.35 4.48
CA GLY A 167 6.77 19.32 3.91
C GLY A 167 7.35 20.69 3.61
N ILE A 168 8.68 20.71 3.41
CA ILE A 168 9.46 21.91 3.14
C ILE A 168 10.36 21.69 1.92
N SER A 169 10.25 22.59 0.93
CA SER A 169 11.14 22.64 -0.23
C SER A 169 12.56 23.03 0.19
N ALA A 170 13.56 22.24 -0.18
CA ALA A 170 14.95 22.48 0.21
C ALA A 170 15.56 23.75 -0.41
N GLY A 171 15.12 24.14 -1.61
CA GLY A 171 15.69 25.25 -2.36
C GLY A 171 15.07 26.61 -2.01
N SER A 172 13.74 26.66 -1.85
CA SER A 172 13.00 27.90 -1.58
C SER A 172 12.64 28.08 -0.10
N GLY A 173 12.59 27.01 0.67
CA GLY A 173 12.05 27.04 2.03
C GLY A 173 10.51 27.11 2.06
N ASP A 174 9.83 26.91 0.92
CA ASP A 174 8.37 26.92 0.89
C ASP A 174 7.82 25.71 1.64
N SER A 175 6.90 25.97 2.57
CA SER A 175 6.22 24.96 3.36
C SER A 175 4.83 24.68 2.79
N HIS A 176 4.44 23.41 2.84
CA HIS A 176 3.13 22.94 2.44
C HIS A 176 2.58 22.04 3.53
N TYR A 177 1.30 22.20 3.84
CA TYR A 177 0.55 21.37 4.76
C TYR A 177 -0.81 21.07 4.15
N GLN A 178 -1.23 19.82 4.17
CA GLN A 178 -2.59 19.43 3.79
C GLN A 178 -3.19 18.52 4.85
N GLU A 179 -4.44 18.76 5.20
CA GLU A 179 -5.25 17.88 6.04
C GLU A 179 -6.50 17.48 5.26
N PHE A 180 -6.67 16.18 5.11
CA PHE A 180 -7.76 15.57 4.36
C PHE A 180 -8.79 15.06 5.35
N ASP A 181 -10.03 15.50 5.21
CA ASP A 181 -11.16 15.07 6.02
C ASP A 181 -12.22 14.46 5.09
N PHE A 182 -12.23 13.12 5.01
CA PHE A 182 -13.12 12.39 4.11
C PHE A 182 -14.58 12.40 4.58
N TYR A 183 -14.83 12.60 5.89
CA TYR A 183 -16.20 12.78 6.39
C TYR A 183 -16.81 14.09 5.91
N LYS A 184 -16.01 15.17 5.89
CA LYS A 184 -16.43 16.48 5.39
C LYS A 184 -16.26 16.63 3.88
N GLY A 185 -15.49 15.75 3.24
CA GLY A 185 -15.17 15.81 1.81
C GLY A 185 -14.32 17.02 1.45
N ILE A 186 -13.41 17.43 2.34
CA ILE A 186 -12.57 18.63 2.14
C ILE A 186 -11.10 18.35 2.40
N ILE A 187 -10.26 19.13 1.74
CA ILE A 187 -8.82 19.24 1.96
C ILE A 187 -8.58 20.67 2.44
N MET A 188 -8.00 20.82 3.62
CA MET A 188 -7.49 22.10 4.10
C MET A 188 -6.02 22.19 3.71
N SER A 189 -5.68 23.12 2.82
CA SER A 189 -4.29 23.33 2.40
C SER A 189 -3.77 24.64 2.95
N ARG A 190 -2.56 24.59 3.51
CA ARG A 190 -1.81 25.75 3.99
C ARG A 190 -0.44 25.76 3.33
N SER A 191 -0.08 26.88 2.74
CA SER A 191 1.24 27.08 2.14
C SER A 191 1.87 28.34 2.70
N GLY A 192 3.19 28.34 2.84
CA GLY A 192 3.94 29.50 3.31
C GLY A 192 5.43 29.33 3.05
N ASN A 193 6.26 30.04 3.82
CA ASN A 193 7.71 29.87 3.82
C ASN A 193 8.23 29.68 5.25
N ILE A 194 9.34 28.97 5.43
CA ILE A 194 9.99 28.79 6.74
C ILE A 194 10.39 30.11 7.41
N SER A 195 10.50 31.21 6.65
CA SER A 195 10.73 32.55 7.18
C SER A 195 9.49 33.18 7.86
N GLY A 196 8.31 32.56 7.73
CA GLY A 196 7.03 33.09 8.23
C GLY A 196 6.31 34.02 7.27
N GLU A 197 6.76 34.10 6.00
CA GLU A 197 6.13 34.93 4.96
C GLU A 197 5.14 34.12 4.09
N ASN A 198 4.20 34.82 3.45
CA ASN A 198 3.31 34.31 2.40
C ASN A 198 2.39 33.15 2.81
N GLU A 199 1.88 33.16 4.05
CA GLU A 199 0.87 32.20 4.47
C GLU A 199 -0.43 32.35 3.66
N SER A 200 -0.88 31.24 3.09
CA SER A 200 -2.15 31.14 2.38
C SER A 200 -2.88 29.88 2.82
N ASN A 201 -4.19 30.00 3.02
CA ASN A 201 -5.05 28.89 3.43
C ASN A 201 -6.16 28.73 2.40
N THR A 202 -6.37 27.51 1.92
CA THR A 202 -7.43 27.19 0.97
C THR A 202 -8.19 25.95 1.41
N SER A 203 -9.45 25.86 0.99
CA SER A 203 -10.27 24.67 1.16
C SER A 203 -10.64 24.15 -0.21
N ILE A 204 -10.32 22.88 -0.46
CA ILE A 204 -10.52 22.20 -1.74
C ILE A 204 -11.47 21.04 -1.49
N LYS A 205 -12.41 20.80 -2.41
CA LYS A 205 -13.36 19.70 -2.29
C LYS A 205 -12.70 18.40 -2.77
N ILE A 206 -12.83 17.33 -1.99
CA ILE A 206 -12.47 15.97 -2.40
C ILE A 206 -13.46 15.51 -3.48
N LYS A 207 -12.95 15.02 -4.60
CA LYS A 207 -13.75 14.56 -5.74
C LYS A 207 -14.01 13.04 -5.71
N GLU A 208 -13.16 12.29 -5.02
CA GLU A 208 -13.22 10.83 -4.93
C GLU A 208 -13.91 10.32 -3.65
N ALA A 209 -14.51 9.14 -3.75
CA ALA A 209 -15.06 8.45 -2.58
C ALA A 209 -13.92 7.83 -1.73
N PRO A 210 -14.08 7.71 -0.40
CA PRO A 210 -13.10 7.04 0.45
C PRO A 210 -12.84 5.61 -0.03
N LYS A 211 -11.56 5.22 -0.08
CA LYS A 211 -11.14 3.86 -0.41
C LYS A 211 -10.95 3.02 0.86
N GLY A 212 -11.25 1.73 0.73
CA GLY A 212 -10.85 0.71 1.68
C GLY A 212 -9.37 0.35 1.53
N ILE A 213 -8.74 -0.14 2.59
CA ILE A 213 -7.32 -0.49 2.58
C ILE A 213 -7.04 -1.59 1.57
N SER A 214 -8.02 -2.46 1.30
CA SER A 214 -7.90 -3.52 0.29
C SER A 214 -7.78 -2.96 -1.14
N ASP A 215 -8.34 -1.77 -1.39
CA ASP A 215 -8.35 -1.09 -2.69
C ASP A 215 -7.26 -0.01 -2.81
N PHE A 216 -6.49 0.24 -1.74
CA PHE A 216 -5.40 1.20 -1.76
C PHE A 216 -4.25 0.68 -2.62
N GLY A 217 -3.83 1.52 -3.57
CA GLY A 217 -2.60 1.33 -4.34
C GLY A 217 -1.38 1.76 -3.53
N ARG A 218 -0.32 2.16 -4.22
CA ARG A 218 0.88 2.69 -3.58
C ARG A 218 0.59 4.09 -3.03
N MET A 219 1.43 4.54 -2.10
CA MET A 219 1.39 5.92 -1.64
C MET A 219 1.60 6.90 -2.80
N PHE A 220 0.89 8.02 -2.74
CA PHE A 220 0.94 9.14 -3.69
C PHE A 220 0.44 8.82 -5.11
N GLU A 221 -0.40 7.79 -5.28
CA GLU A 221 -0.99 7.44 -6.58
C GLU A 221 -2.48 7.77 -6.68
N TRP A 222 -3.16 7.88 -5.55
CA TRP A 222 -4.58 8.13 -5.54
C TRP A 222 -4.87 9.63 -5.61
N GLU A 223 -5.22 10.09 -6.81
CA GLU A 223 -5.69 11.46 -7.02
C GLU A 223 -7.06 11.66 -6.35
N VAL A 224 -7.10 12.49 -5.30
CA VAL A 224 -8.34 12.77 -4.54
C VAL A 224 -8.99 14.10 -4.93
N ALA A 225 -8.21 14.97 -5.56
CA ALA A 225 -8.61 16.21 -6.20
C ALA A 225 -7.58 16.54 -7.28
N GLU A 226 -7.91 17.46 -8.18
CA GLU A 226 -7.06 17.79 -9.33
C GLU A 226 -5.64 18.18 -8.91
N GLY A 227 -4.66 17.34 -9.30
CA GLY A 227 -3.25 17.52 -8.95
C GLY A 227 -2.89 17.24 -7.49
N ILE A 228 -3.78 16.61 -6.71
CA ILE A 228 -3.56 16.29 -5.29
C ILE A 228 -3.70 14.78 -5.08
N PHE A 229 -2.60 14.15 -4.66
CA PHE A 229 -2.46 12.70 -4.55
C PHE A 229 -2.21 12.27 -3.10
N LEU A 230 -2.77 11.11 -2.75
CA LEU A 230 -2.51 10.33 -1.54
C LEU A 230 -1.99 8.94 -1.89
#